data_AF-A0A3D1PRM6-F1
#
_entry.id   AF-A0A3D1PRM6-F1
#
_cell.length_a   1.000
_cell.length_b   1.000
_cell.length_c   1.000
_cell.angle_alpha   90.00
_cell.angle_beta   90.00
_cell.angle_gamma   90.00
#
_symmetry.space_group_name_H-M   'P 1'
#
loop_
_entity.id
_entity.type
_entity.pdbx_description
1 polymer ?
#
loop_
_entity_poly.entity_id
_entity_poly.type
_entity_poly.pdbx_seq_one_letter_code
_entity_poly.pdbx_strand_id
1 'polypeptide(L)'
;QLFDTVDPLISIDMSEYMEKYAVSRLIGSPPGYVGYDEAGQLTEKVRRHPYSVVLFDEIEKAHPDVMNILLQILDEGKINDAQGRTVDFSNTVICMTSNAGSSDRTALTGFGRTEEQVSREKSMKALQEFLRPEFLGRVDEVITFRPLEQADLEKIAALMLDEYKPGLEARGLKLEYTPQALAAIVNETSTRFGARELRKTIRKTLEDPVAEAIVAGRLTGGQTVTLAADADGKPQLVLPE
;
A
#
# COMPACT_ATOMS: atom_id res chain seq x y z
N GLN A 1 9.99 -1.88 -16.94
CA GLN A 1 8.90 -2.77 -16.51
C GLN A 1 9.56 -4.08 -16.13
N LEU A 2 9.33 -4.58 -14.91
CA LEU A 2 9.99 -5.81 -14.42
C LEU A 2 9.34 -7.08 -15.03
N PHE A 3 8.07 -7.00 -15.45
CA PHE A 3 7.33 -8.07 -16.13
C PHE A 3 6.28 -7.50 -17.12
N ASP A 4 5.94 -8.28 -18.15
CA ASP A 4 5.12 -7.89 -19.31
C ASP A 4 3.59 -8.06 -19.12
N THR A 5 3.13 -8.48 -17.95
CA THR A 5 1.71 -8.71 -17.62
C THR A 5 1.31 -8.02 -16.31
N VAL A 6 0.00 -7.95 -16.01
CA VAL A 6 -0.48 -7.58 -14.67
C VAL A 6 0.06 -8.62 -13.70
N ASP A 7 1.21 -8.34 -13.09
CA ASP A 7 1.78 -9.25 -12.11
C ASP A 7 0.79 -9.46 -10.97
N PRO A 8 0.54 -10.72 -10.58
CA PRO A 8 -0.28 -10.97 -9.41
C PRO A 8 0.52 -10.50 -8.19
N LEU A 9 0.19 -9.30 -7.71
CA LEU A 9 0.60 -8.85 -6.39
C LEU A 9 0.00 -9.80 -5.36
N ILE A 10 0.85 -10.59 -4.72
CA ILE A 10 0.49 -11.46 -3.60
C ILE A 10 0.69 -10.66 -2.33
N SER A 11 -0.36 -10.01 -1.85
CA SER A 11 -0.32 -9.27 -0.58
C SER A 11 -0.72 -10.16 0.58
N ILE A 12 0.06 -10.09 1.67
CA ILE A 12 -0.18 -10.79 2.94
C ILE A 12 0.01 -9.80 4.08
N ASP A 13 -1.06 -9.58 4.84
CA ASP A 13 -1.04 -8.75 6.05
C ASP A 13 -0.50 -9.57 7.23
N MET A 14 0.63 -9.16 7.79
CA MET A 14 1.27 -9.85 8.91
C MET A 14 0.53 -9.70 10.23
N SER A 15 -0.40 -8.74 10.35
CA SER A 15 -1.31 -8.63 11.49
C SER A 15 -2.26 -9.85 11.59
N GLU A 16 -2.55 -10.54 10.48
CA GLU A 16 -3.30 -11.80 10.52
C GLU A 16 -2.49 -13.01 11.03
N TYR A 17 -1.18 -12.86 11.18
CA TYR A 17 -0.24 -13.92 11.55
C TYR A 17 0.50 -13.63 12.86
N MET A 18 -0.09 -12.82 13.74
CA MET A 18 0.41 -12.54 15.09
C MET A 18 0.40 -13.78 16.00
N GLU A 19 -0.54 -14.69 15.78
CA GLU A 19 -0.78 -15.85 16.62
C GLU A 19 -0.17 -17.12 16.04
N LYS A 20 0.35 -18.00 16.91
CA LYS A 20 1.04 -19.23 16.49
C LYS A 20 0.20 -20.15 15.60
N TYR A 21 -1.10 -20.26 15.86
CA TYR A 21 -1.99 -21.11 15.05
C TYR A 21 -2.18 -20.56 13.62
N ALA A 22 -2.10 -19.24 13.43
CA ALA A 22 -2.28 -18.61 12.13
C ALA A 22 -1.09 -18.87 11.19
N VAL A 23 0.11 -19.16 11.72
CA VAL A 23 1.33 -19.48 10.95
C VAL A 23 1.10 -20.64 9.98
N SER A 24 0.37 -21.66 10.42
CA SER A 24 0.02 -22.81 9.58
C SER A 24 -0.77 -22.42 8.33
N ARG A 25 -1.57 -21.35 8.36
CA ARG A 25 -2.33 -20.89 7.18
C ARG A 25 -1.42 -20.39 6.05
N LEU A 26 -0.19 -19.98 6.37
CA LEU A 26 0.75 -19.43 5.39
C LEU A 26 1.28 -20.53 4.45
N ILE A 27 1.66 -21.68 5.03
CA ILE A 27 2.32 -22.79 4.32
C ILE A 27 1.46 -24.08 4.25
N GLY A 28 0.32 -24.10 4.93
CA GLY A 28 -0.57 -25.25 5.10
C GLY A 28 -0.45 -25.90 6.48
N SER A 29 -1.48 -26.65 6.88
CA SER A 29 -1.45 -27.46 8.10
C SER A 29 -0.87 -28.86 7.81
N PRO A 30 -0.08 -29.44 8.73
CA PRO A 30 0.43 -30.80 8.56
C PRO A 30 -0.67 -31.86 8.71
N PRO A 31 -0.43 -33.12 8.24
CA PRO A 31 -1.39 -34.22 8.38
C PRO A 31 -1.85 -34.41 9.83
N GLY A 32 -3.18 -34.47 10.02
CA GLY A 32 -3.79 -34.67 11.34
C GLY A 32 -4.18 -33.40 12.10
N TYR A 33 -3.97 -32.22 11.52
CA TYR A 33 -4.43 -30.93 12.07
C TYR A 33 -5.66 -30.40 11.32
N VAL A 34 -6.48 -29.58 11.99
CA VAL A 34 -7.60 -28.87 11.35
C VAL A 34 -7.06 -27.96 10.24
N GLY A 35 -7.66 -28.02 9.05
CA GLY A 35 -7.19 -27.30 7.86
C GLY A 35 -6.11 -28.03 7.05
N TYR A 36 -5.89 -29.33 7.28
CA TYR A 36 -4.94 -30.14 6.49
C TYR A 36 -5.20 -30.10 4.97
N ASP A 37 -6.48 -30.09 4.57
CA ASP A 37 -6.87 -30.00 3.16
C ASP A 37 -6.80 -28.56 2.61
N GLU A 38 -6.60 -27.56 3.48
CA GLU A 38 -6.40 -26.17 3.07
C GLU A 38 -4.94 -25.96 2.70
N ALA A 39 -4.73 -25.67 1.42
CA ALA A 39 -3.40 -25.40 0.91
C ALA A 39 -2.94 -23.99 1.33
N GLY A 40 -1.65 -23.85 1.65
CA GLY A 40 -1.09 -22.64 2.25
C GLY A 40 -1.32 -21.39 1.41
N GLN A 41 -1.73 -20.30 2.04
CA GLN A 41 -2.10 -19.06 1.35
C GLN A 41 -0.93 -18.46 0.55
N LEU A 42 0.29 -18.55 1.06
CA LEU A 42 1.47 -18.07 0.36
C LEU A 42 1.96 -19.11 -0.65
N THR A 43 2.13 -20.35 -0.19
CA THR A 43 2.73 -21.43 -0.99
C THR A 43 1.91 -21.75 -2.24
N GLU A 44 0.57 -21.77 -2.15
CA GLU A 44 -0.27 -21.98 -3.35
C GLU A 44 -0.26 -20.83 -4.33
N LYS A 45 -0.32 -19.58 -3.83
CA LYS A 45 -0.35 -18.41 -4.70
C LYS A 45 0.96 -18.31 -5.49
N VAL A 46 2.10 -18.50 -4.84
CA VAL A 46 3.41 -18.52 -5.50
C VAL A 46 3.55 -19.73 -6.43
N ARG A 47 3.06 -20.91 -6.04
CA ARG A 47 3.08 -22.10 -6.92
C ARG A 47 2.27 -21.89 -8.21
N ARG A 48 1.13 -21.17 -8.14
CA ARG A 48 0.31 -20.83 -9.31
C ARG A 48 0.89 -19.68 -10.13
N HIS A 49 1.62 -18.78 -9.47
CA HIS A 49 2.20 -17.57 -10.04
C HIS A 49 3.66 -17.41 -9.60
N PRO A 50 4.59 -18.21 -10.17
CA PRO A 50 5.99 -18.21 -9.76
C PRO A 50 6.71 -16.90 -10.13
N TYR A 51 6.17 -16.14 -11.10
CA TYR A 51 6.56 -14.78 -11.42
C TYR A 51 5.57 -13.83 -10.76
N SER A 52 5.93 -13.31 -9.58
CA SER A 52 5.05 -12.45 -8.80
C SER A 52 5.82 -11.54 -7.86
N VAL A 53 5.15 -10.48 -7.42
CA VAL A 53 5.59 -9.64 -6.31
C VAL A 53 4.85 -10.09 -5.06
N VAL A 54 5.57 -10.52 -4.03
CA VAL A 54 5.02 -10.92 -2.74
C VAL A 54 5.22 -9.77 -1.75
N LEU A 55 4.13 -9.16 -1.30
CA LEU A 55 4.14 -8.06 -0.34
C LEU A 55 3.73 -8.57 1.06
N PHE A 56 4.65 -8.51 2.01
CA PHE A 56 4.38 -8.71 3.44
C PHE A 56 4.19 -7.35 4.10
N ASP A 57 2.95 -7.03 4.47
CA ASP A 57 2.61 -5.76 5.08
C ASP A 57 2.75 -5.84 6.62
N GLU A 58 3.26 -4.79 7.26
CA GLU A 58 3.44 -4.69 8.72
C GLU A 58 4.25 -5.83 9.35
N ILE A 59 5.43 -6.12 8.80
CA ILE A 59 6.27 -7.26 9.19
C ILE A 59 6.61 -7.34 10.68
N GLU A 60 6.63 -6.21 11.40
CA GLU A 60 6.82 -6.15 12.85
C GLU A 60 5.70 -6.83 13.67
N LYS A 61 4.55 -7.10 13.06
CA LYS A 61 3.42 -7.76 13.72
C LYS A 61 3.48 -9.28 13.61
N ALA A 62 4.29 -9.81 12.69
CA ALA A 62 4.36 -11.25 12.43
C ALA A 62 4.82 -12.03 13.68
N HIS A 63 4.25 -13.22 13.88
CA HIS A 63 4.76 -14.16 14.88
C HIS A 63 6.21 -14.58 14.54
N PRO A 64 7.10 -14.81 15.53
CA PRO A 64 8.48 -15.23 15.27
C PRO A 64 8.65 -16.45 14.36
N ASP A 65 7.71 -17.40 14.42
CA ASP A 65 7.72 -18.59 13.54
C ASP A 65 7.49 -18.22 12.05
N VAL A 66 6.75 -17.15 11.75
CA VAL A 66 6.63 -16.61 10.38
C VAL A 66 7.97 -16.05 9.92
N MET A 67 8.68 -15.32 10.79
CA MET A 67 9.99 -14.76 10.47
C MET A 67 11.01 -15.86 10.12
N ASN A 68 10.95 -17.00 10.80
CA ASN A 68 11.80 -18.16 10.49
C ASN A 68 11.49 -18.75 9.10
N ILE A 69 10.20 -18.86 8.76
CA ILE A 69 9.75 -19.29 7.43
C ILE A 69 10.25 -18.33 6.35
N LEU A 70 10.11 -17.02 6.57
CA LEU A 70 10.58 -16.00 5.63
C LEU A 70 12.10 -16.03 5.47
N LEU A 71 12.84 -16.22 6.56
CA LEU A 71 14.30 -16.36 6.50
C LEU A 71 14.69 -17.55 5.62
N GLN A 72 14.03 -18.70 5.76
CA GLN A 72 14.27 -19.85 4.89
C GLN A 72 14.00 -19.51 3.41
N ILE A 73 12.89 -18.82 3.13
CA ILE A 73 12.55 -18.41 1.76
C ILE A 73 13.61 -17.47 1.18
N LEU A 74 14.06 -16.47 1.95
CA LEU A 74 15.10 -15.52 1.54
C LEU A 74 16.47 -16.20 1.37
N ASP A 75 16.74 -17.27 2.12
CA ASP A 75 18.00 -18.01 2.08
C ASP A 75 18.08 -18.99 0.91
N GLU A 76 17.06 -19.84 0.78
CA GLU A 76 17.07 -20.99 -0.13
C GLU A 76 16.35 -20.68 -1.46
N GLY A 77 15.58 -19.59 -1.51
CA GLY A 77 14.66 -19.29 -2.62
C GLY A 77 13.55 -20.34 -2.75
N LYS A 78 13.35 -21.20 -1.74
CA LYS A 78 12.42 -22.33 -1.77
C LYS A 78 11.88 -22.62 -0.38
N ILE A 79 10.71 -23.24 -0.33
CA ILE A 79 10.16 -23.79 0.91
C ILE A 79 9.31 -25.02 0.60
N ASN A 80 9.27 -25.97 1.53
CA ASN A 80 8.33 -27.08 1.46
C ASN A 80 7.04 -26.71 2.18
N ASP A 81 5.92 -26.90 1.51
CA ASP A 81 4.62 -26.77 2.14
C ASP A 81 4.33 -27.93 3.11
N ALA A 82 3.22 -27.85 3.85
CA ALA A 82 2.86 -28.88 4.82
C ALA A 82 2.49 -30.25 4.20
N GLN A 83 2.33 -30.32 2.87
CA GLN A 83 2.13 -31.56 2.11
C GLN A 83 3.43 -32.11 1.53
N GLY A 84 4.58 -31.47 1.81
CA GLY A 84 5.90 -31.87 1.34
C GLY A 84 6.20 -31.44 -0.10
N ARG A 85 5.39 -30.55 -0.69
CA ARG A 85 5.62 -30.02 -2.03
C ARG A 85 6.55 -28.82 -1.94
N THR A 86 7.60 -28.82 -2.75
CA THR A 86 8.54 -27.69 -2.84
C THR A 86 7.94 -26.57 -3.69
N VAL A 87 7.92 -25.36 -3.15
CA VAL A 87 7.53 -24.13 -3.83
C VAL A 87 8.76 -23.26 -4.07
N ASP A 88 8.90 -22.76 -5.30
CA ASP A 88 10.05 -22.01 -5.76
C ASP A 88 9.74 -20.50 -5.78
N PHE A 89 10.58 -19.72 -5.11
CA PHE A 89 10.53 -18.27 -4.97
C PHE A 89 11.63 -17.56 -5.78
N SER A 90 12.44 -18.29 -6.54
CA SER A 90 13.59 -17.74 -7.28
C SER A 90 13.21 -16.67 -8.32
N ASN A 91 11.95 -16.65 -8.77
CA ASN A 91 11.41 -15.66 -9.70
C ASN A 91 10.42 -14.69 -9.05
N THR A 92 10.42 -14.62 -7.72
CA THR A 92 9.55 -13.72 -6.95
C THR A 92 10.33 -12.54 -6.41
N VAL A 93 9.73 -11.35 -6.47
CA VAL A 93 10.24 -10.17 -5.75
C VAL A 93 9.54 -10.12 -4.41
N ILE A 94 10.32 -10.16 -3.32
CA ILE A 94 9.77 -10.07 -1.96
C ILE A 94 9.89 -8.63 -1.47
N CYS A 95 8.75 -8.02 -1.21
CA CYS A 95 8.62 -6.70 -0.60
C CYS A 95 8.11 -6.86 0.83
N MET A 96 8.74 -6.19 1.78
CA MET A 96 8.28 -6.12 3.17
C MET A 96 8.06 -4.65 3.53
N THR A 97 6.94 -4.34 4.18
CA THR A 97 6.70 -3.01 4.75
C THR A 97 6.84 -3.08 6.26
N SER A 98 7.23 -1.98 6.87
CA SER A 98 7.21 -1.82 8.32
C SER A 98 6.87 -0.39 8.67
N ASN A 99 6.06 -0.20 9.72
CA ASN A 99 5.83 1.11 10.29
C ASN A 99 6.89 1.48 11.35
N ALA A 100 7.91 0.63 11.56
CA ALA A 100 9.00 0.88 12.48
C ALA A 100 9.74 2.19 12.14
N GLY A 101 9.91 3.06 13.14
CA GLY A 101 10.57 4.36 12.99
C GLY A 101 9.66 5.51 12.53
N SER A 102 8.37 5.26 12.25
CA SER A 102 7.40 6.30 11.83
C SER A 102 6.97 7.27 12.95
N SER A 103 7.06 6.84 14.21
CA SER A 103 6.54 7.56 15.39
C SER A 103 7.51 8.57 16.02
N ASP A 104 8.82 8.38 15.87
CA ASP A 104 9.78 9.33 16.42
C ASP A 104 10.00 10.49 15.45
N ARG A 105 9.44 11.66 15.76
CA ARG A 105 9.82 12.95 15.13
C ARG A 105 10.98 13.64 15.86
N THR A 106 11.67 12.91 16.74
CA THR A 106 12.84 13.40 17.44
C THR A 106 13.97 13.55 16.42
N ALA A 107 14.23 14.80 16.02
CA ALA A 107 15.36 15.15 15.20
C ALA A 107 16.63 14.77 15.95
N LEU A 108 17.35 13.77 15.44
CA LEU A 108 18.75 13.58 15.82
C LEU A 108 19.49 14.81 15.27
N THR A 109 19.80 15.75 16.15
CA THR A 109 20.60 16.95 15.87
C THR A 109 22.05 16.53 15.59
N GLY A 110 22.28 15.99 14.39
CA GLY A 110 23.61 15.65 13.90
C GLY A 110 24.18 16.79 13.06
N PHE A 111 25.15 17.53 13.60
CA PHE A 111 25.89 18.55 12.84
C PHE A 111 26.48 17.93 11.56
N GLY A 112 26.10 18.47 10.39
CA GLY A 112 26.70 18.12 9.09
C GLY A 112 26.13 16.90 8.35
N ARG A 113 25.02 16.32 8.79
CA ARG A 113 24.35 15.20 8.09
C ARG A 113 23.11 15.67 7.33
N THR A 114 22.83 15.03 6.19
CA THR A 114 21.59 15.27 5.43
C THR A 114 20.39 14.64 6.14
N GLU A 115 19.19 15.19 5.96
CA GLU A 115 17.96 14.64 6.54
C GLU A 115 17.70 13.19 6.11
N GLU A 116 18.04 12.85 4.86
CA GLU A 116 17.92 11.50 4.32
C GLU A 116 18.82 10.49 5.06
N GLN A 117 20.07 10.84 5.33
CA GLN A 117 20.99 9.99 6.11
C GLN A 117 20.49 9.76 7.53
N VAL A 118 19.96 10.80 8.18
CA VAL A 118 19.38 10.70 9.52
C VAL A 118 18.15 9.80 9.52
N SER A 119 17.27 9.94 8.52
CA SER A 119 16.06 9.11 8.38
C SER A 119 16.41 7.64 8.14
N ARG A 120 17.39 7.36 7.28
CA ARG A 120 17.86 6.00 6.99
C ARG A 120 18.48 5.34 8.23
N GLU A 121 19.37 6.04 8.95
CA GLU A 121 19.97 5.50 10.19
C GLU A 121 18.91 5.18 11.24
N LYS A 122 17.90 6.04 11.37
CA LYS A 122 16.79 5.83 12.30
C LYS A 122 15.93 4.63 11.92
N SER A 123 15.57 4.51 10.66
CA SER A 123 14.79 3.39 10.14
C SER A 123 15.56 2.08 10.31
N MET A 124 16.87 2.07 10.03
CA MET A 124 17.72 0.90 10.27
C MET A 124 17.79 0.51 11.75
N LYS A 125 17.90 1.48 12.66
CA LYS A 125 17.85 1.20 14.12
C LYS A 125 16.52 0.61 14.53
N ALA A 126 15.41 1.19 14.08
CA ALA A 126 14.07 0.69 14.39
C ALA A 126 13.84 -0.72 13.85
N LEU A 127 14.33 -1.01 12.64
CA LEU A 127 14.30 -2.37 12.08
C LEU A 127 15.13 -3.36 12.92
N GLN A 128 16.30 -2.96 13.42
CA GLN A 128 17.15 -3.80 14.28
C GLN A 128 16.53 -4.14 15.64
N GLU A 129 15.51 -3.41 16.09
CA GLU A 129 14.84 -3.71 17.36
C GLU A 129 13.99 -4.99 17.30
N PHE A 130 13.51 -5.37 16.11
CA PHE A 130 12.64 -6.54 15.95
C PHE A 130 13.13 -7.53 14.88
N LEU A 131 13.94 -7.09 13.90
CA LEU A 131 14.60 -7.96 12.94
C LEU A 131 15.98 -8.37 13.45
N ARG A 132 16.23 -9.68 13.44
CA ARG A 132 17.53 -10.23 13.82
C ARG A 132 18.58 -9.94 12.74
N PRO A 133 19.87 -9.85 13.11
CA PRO A 133 20.95 -9.61 12.14
C PRO A 133 20.97 -10.61 10.98
N GLU A 134 20.65 -11.88 11.23
CA GLU A 134 20.58 -12.90 10.18
C GLU A 134 19.53 -12.56 9.11
N PHE A 135 18.42 -11.95 9.49
CA PHE A 135 17.35 -11.56 8.57
C PHE A 135 17.74 -10.34 7.76
N LEU A 136 18.30 -9.32 8.43
CA LEU A 136 18.79 -8.11 7.76
C LEU A 136 19.90 -8.41 6.75
N GLY A 137 20.73 -9.41 7.02
CA GLY A 137 21.76 -9.86 6.09
C GLY A 137 21.24 -10.50 4.80
N ARG A 138 19.94 -10.76 4.69
CA ARG A 138 19.27 -11.36 3.52
C ARG A 138 18.38 -10.37 2.76
N VAL A 139 18.29 -9.14 3.24
CA VAL A 139 17.58 -8.07 2.55
C VAL A 139 18.56 -7.36 1.64
N ASP A 140 18.30 -7.37 0.33
CA ASP A 140 19.16 -6.73 -0.67
C ASP A 140 19.23 -5.20 -0.48
N GLU A 141 18.07 -4.57 -0.26
CA GLU A 141 17.97 -3.13 -0.10
C GLU A 141 16.86 -2.75 0.90
N VAL A 142 17.17 -1.79 1.78
CA VAL A 142 16.20 -1.16 2.66
C VAL A 142 15.84 0.22 2.12
N ILE A 143 14.58 0.37 1.69
CA ILE A 143 14.05 1.62 1.13
C ILE A 143 13.38 2.40 2.26
N THR A 144 13.85 3.63 2.51
CA THR A 144 13.26 4.54 3.50
C THR A 144 12.40 5.59 2.80
N PHE A 145 11.12 5.69 3.18
CA PHE A 145 10.22 6.71 2.65
C PHE A 145 10.36 8.01 3.43
N ARG A 146 10.49 9.14 2.73
CA ARG A 146 10.38 10.46 3.36
C ARG A 146 8.92 10.80 3.64
N PRO A 147 8.64 11.62 4.68
CA PRO A 147 7.31 12.17 4.88
C PRO A 147 6.79 12.91 3.63
N LEU A 148 5.49 12.79 3.37
CA LEU A 148 4.84 13.51 2.28
C LEU A 148 4.69 14.99 2.64
N GLU A 149 5.10 15.86 1.74
CA GLU A 149 4.86 17.30 1.84
C GLU A 149 3.53 17.67 1.18
N GLN A 150 3.06 18.90 1.44
CA GLN A 150 1.82 19.40 0.83
C GLN A 150 1.84 19.28 -0.71
N ALA A 151 2.96 19.63 -1.35
CA ALA A 151 3.10 19.52 -2.81
C ALA A 151 3.05 18.06 -3.31
N ASP A 152 3.48 17.09 -2.50
CA ASP A 152 3.35 15.66 -2.84
C ASP A 152 1.90 15.21 -2.71
N LEU A 153 1.19 15.65 -1.66
CA LEU A 153 -0.22 15.35 -1.44
C LEU A 153 -1.11 15.93 -2.55
N GLU A 154 -0.80 17.12 -3.07
CA GLU A 154 -1.54 17.73 -4.18
C GLU A 154 -1.36 16.91 -5.48
N LYS A 155 -0.15 16.41 -5.75
CA LYS A 155 0.10 15.49 -6.88
C LYS A 155 -0.62 14.17 -6.71
N ILE A 156 -0.63 13.62 -5.50
CA ILE A 156 -1.37 12.38 -5.19
C ILE A 156 -2.87 12.61 -5.39
N ALA A 157 -3.42 13.74 -4.93
CA ALA A 157 -4.82 14.08 -5.16
C ALA A 157 -5.15 14.17 -6.65
N ALA A 158 -4.27 14.77 -7.47
CA ALA A 158 -4.43 14.80 -8.92
C ALA A 158 -4.47 13.40 -9.54
N LEU A 159 -3.53 12.51 -9.17
CA LEU A 159 -3.52 11.12 -9.63
C LEU A 159 -4.80 10.38 -9.26
N MET A 160 -5.31 10.58 -8.04
CA MET A 160 -6.55 9.95 -7.58
C MET A 160 -7.79 10.50 -8.29
N LEU A 161 -7.81 11.80 -8.64
CA LEU A 161 -8.89 12.37 -9.45
C LEU A 161 -8.86 11.83 -10.89
N ASP A 162 -7.67 11.62 -11.43
CA ASP A 162 -7.49 11.05 -12.77
C ASP A 162 -7.99 9.60 -12.87
N GLU A 163 -8.01 8.83 -11.77
CA GLU A 163 -8.63 7.49 -11.72
C GLU A 163 -10.13 7.52 -12.11
N TYR A 164 -10.84 8.63 -11.90
CA TYR A 164 -12.27 8.75 -12.22
C TYR A 164 -12.53 9.12 -13.69
N LYS A 165 -11.56 9.69 -14.39
CA LYS A 165 -11.75 10.19 -15.78
C LYS A 165 -12.26 9.09 -16.72
N PRO A 166 -11.67 7.88 -16.79
CA PRO A 166 -12.15 6.83 -17.70
C PRO A 166 -13.60 6.42 -17.42
N GLY A 167 -13.99 6.34 -16.15
CA GLY A 167 -15.34 5.96 -15.73
C GLY A 167 -16.40 7.01 -16.09
N LEU A 168 -16.04 8.28 -16.00
CA LEU A 168 -16.90 9.41 -16.39
C LEU A 168 -16.98 9.54 -17.92
N GLU A 169 -15.86 9.39 -18.61
CA GLU A 169 -15.79 9.43 -20.08
C GLU A 169 -16.65 8.33 -20.72
N ALA A 170 -16.68 7.14 -20.13
CA ALA A 170 -17.57 6.06 -20.57
C ALA A 170 -19.07 6.41 -20.49
N ARG A 171 -19.43 7.42 -19.68
CA ARG A 171 -20.79 7.98 -19.58
C ARG A 171 -20.95 9.29 -20.38
N GLY A 172 -19.94 9.67 -21.16
CA GLY A 172 -19.90 10.91 -21.93
C GLY A 172 -19.67 12.16 -21.07
N LEU A 173 -19.23 12.02 -19.82
CA LEU A 173 -18.94 13.13 -18.92
C LEU A 173 -17.44 13.43 -18.93
N LYS A 174 -17.07 14.71 -18.84
CA LYS A 174 -15.67 15.12 -18.68
C LYS A 174 -15.42 15.61 -17.26
N LEU A 175 -14.30 15.22 -16.66
CA LEU A 175 -13.85 15.75 -15.37
C LEU A 175 -12.69 16.72 -15.57
N GLU A 176 -12.87 17.94 -15.06
CA GLU A 176 -11.82 18.96 -14.94
C GLU A 176 -11.66 19.38 -13.48
N TYR A 177 -10.47 19.83 -13.10
CA TYR A 177 -10.21 20.34 -11.76
C TYR A 177 -9.14 21.43 -11.79
N THR A 178 -9.23 22.39 -10.86
CA THR A 178 -8.28 23.49 -10.78
C THR A 178 -7.14 23.18 -9.79
N PRO A 179 -5.95 23.82 -9.92
CA PRO A 179 -4.89 23.68 -8.92
C PRO A 179 -5.35 24.08 -7.51
N GLN A 180 -6.24 25.07 -7.41
CA GLN A 180 -6.82 25.50 -6.15
C GLN A 180 -7.69 24.41 -5.51
N ALA A 181 -8.39 23.61 -6.32
CA ALA A 181 -9.15 22.47 -5.82
C ALA A 181 -8.26 21.39 -5.20
N LEU A 182 -7.08 21.14 -5.79
CA LEU A 182 -6.09 20.20 -5.23
C LEU A 182 -5.61 20.67 -3.86
N ALA A 183 -5.22 21.94 -3.76
CA ALA A 183 -4.81 22.54 -2.48
C ALA A 183 -5.96 22.51 -1.46
N ALA A 184 -7.20 22.78 -1.88
CA ALA A 184 -8.38 22.73 -1.02
C ALA A 184 -8.64 21.31 -0.47
N ILE A 185 -8.56 20.28 -1.32
CA ILE A 185 -8.66 18.86 -0.89
C ILE A 185 -7.59 18.55 0.15
N VAL A 186 -6.33 18.96 -0.09
CA VAL A 186 -5.22 18.68 0.83
C VAL A 186 -5.40 19.43 2.16
N ASN A 187 -5.83 20.69 2.13
CA ASN A 187 -6.06 21.50 3.34
C ASN A 187 -7.22 20.98 4.20
N GLU A 188 -8.29 20.48 3.57
CA GLU A 188 -9.41 19.85 4.28
C GLU A 188 -9.02 18.51 4.89
N THR A 189 -7.99 17.86 4.34
CA THR A 189 -7.49 16.57 4.80
C THR A 189 -6.57 16.75 6.00
N SER A 190 -6.89 16.15 7.16
CA SER A 190 -6.04 16.30 8.33
C SER A 190 -4.65 15.71 8.06
N THR A 191 -3.59 16.49 8.29
CA THR A 191 -2.18 16.11 8.05
C THR A 191 -1.70 14.86 8.80
N ARG A 192 -2.49 14.34 9.75
CA ARG A 192 -2.15 13.19 10.59
C ARG A 192 -2.28 11.83 9.91
N PHE A 193 -3.10 11.68 8.87
CA PHE A 193 -3.47 10.35 8.33
C PHE A 193 -3.07 10.13 6.85
N GLY A 194 -2.28 11.05 6.28
CA GLY A 194 -1.68 10.90 4.94
C GLY A 194 -2.70 10.76 3.80
N ALA A 195 -2.28 10.13 2.70
CA ALA A 195 -3.08 10.01 1.47
C ALA A 195 -4.37 9.18 1.61
N ARG A 196 -4.53 8.38 2.67
CA ARG A 196 -5.76 7.60 2.92
C ARG A 196 -6.98 8.51 3.12
N GLU A 197 -6.82 9.61 3.85
CA GLU A 197 -7.91 10.58 4.04
C GLU A 197 -8.18 11.39 2.75
N LEU A 198 -7.21 11.58 1.85
CA LEU A 198 -7.45 12.22 0.55
C LEU A 198 -8.53 11.48 -0.24
N ARG A 199 -8.50 10.14 -0.25
CA ARG A 199 -9.52 9.33 -0.96
C ARG A 199 -10.92 9.63 -0.45
N LYS A 200 -11.05 9.75 0.87
CA LYS A 200 -12.33 10.01 1.54
C LYS A 200 -12.81 11.44 1.29
N THR A 201 -11.91 12.42 1.30
CA THR A 201 -12.24 13.81 0.93
C THR A 201 -12.70 13.86 -0.53
N ILE A 202 -11.94 13.30 -1.47
CA ILE A 202 -12.30 13.23 -2.89
C ILE A 202 -13.65 12.53 -3.09
N ARG A 203 -13.90 11.42 -2.39
CA ARG A 203 -15.20 10.75 -2.48
C ARG A 203 -16.35 11.68 -2.10
N LYS A 204 -16.24 12.38 -0.96
CA LYS A 204 -17.28 13.30 -0.49
C LYS A 204 -17.47 14.53 -1.37
N THR A 205 -16.39 15.04 -1.96
CA THR A 205 -16.39 16.33 -2.68
C THR A 205 -16.63 16.16 -4.18
N LEU A 206 -16.35 14.97 -4.73
CA LEU A 206 -16.51 14.66 -6.15
C LEU A 206 -17.41 13.44 -6.38
N GLU A 207 -17.06 12.26 -5.86
CA GLU A 207 -17.75 11.01 -6.21
C GLU A 207 -19.23 11.03 -5.79
N ASP A 208 -19.51 11.34 -4.53
CA ASP A 208 -20.86 11.34 -3.97
C ASP A 208 -21.76 12.36 -4.71
N PRO A 209 -21.36 13.65 -4.90
CA PRO A 209 -22.20 14.62 -5.59
C PRO A 209 -22.39 14.32 -7.09
N VAL A 210 -21.37 13.77 -7.77
CA VAL A 210 -21.50 13.35 -9.18
C VAL A 210 -22.47 12.18 -9.29
N ALA A 211 -22.36 11.18 -8.42
CA ALA A 211 -23.27 10.04 -8.39
C ALA A 211 -24.72 10.48 -8.15
N GLU A 212 -24.94 11.37 -7.18
CA GLU A 212 -26.26 11.94 -6.88
C GLU A 212 -26.83 12.72 -8.09
N ALA A 213 -26.03 13.57 -8.72
CA ALA A 213 -26.47 14.35 -9.88
C ALA A 213 -26.77 13.49 -11.10
N ILE A 214 -26.06 12.38 -11.32
CA ILE A 214 -26.39 11.40 -12.36
C ILE A 214 -27.72 10.71 -12.05
N VAL A 215 -27.92 10.24 -10.80
CA VAL A 215 -29.17 9.56 -10.39
C VAL A 215 -30.37 10.50 -10.47
N ALA A 216 -30.20 11.77 -10.11
CA ALA A 216 -31.22 12.80 -10.22
C ALA A 216 -31.48 13.27 -11.66
N GLY A 217 -30.73 12.78 -12.65
CA GLY A 217 -30.85 13.17 -14.06
C GLY A 217 -30.37 14.60 -14.36
N ARG A 218 -29.61 15.22 -13.44
CA ARG A 218 -29.02 16.57 -13.62
C ARG A 218 -27.73 16.53 -14.42
N LEU A 219 -27.01 15.41 -14.39
CA LEU A 219 -25.83 15.15 -15.21
C LEU A 219 -26.15 14.14 -16.32
N THR A 220 -25.96 14.57 -17.56
CA THR A 220 -26.18 13.78 -18.78
C THR A 220 -24.97 13.86 -19.71
N GLY A 221 -24.86 12.94 -20.68
CA GLY A 221 -23.70 12.87 -21.57
C GLY A 221 -23.45 14.18 -22.34
N GLY A 222 -22.18 14.52 -22.52
CA GLY A 222 -21.70 15.74 -23.17
C GLY A 222 -21.35 16.88 -22.21
N GLN A 223 -21.58 16.70 -20.91
CA GLN A 223 -21.36 17.70 -19.88
C GLN A 223 -19.96 17.60 -19.23
N THR A 224 -19.40 18.76 -18.86
CA THR A 224 -18.14 18.85 -18.10
C THR A 224 -18.46 19.17 -16.65
N VAL A 225 -17.94 18.33 -15.76
CA VAL A 225 -17.97 18.53 -14.31
C VAL A 225 -16.62 19.13 -13.89
N THR A 226 -16.67 20.25 -13.20
CA THR A 226 -15.45 20.94 -12.76
C THR A 226 -15.35 20.96 -11.25
N LEU A 227 -14.25 20.45 -10.70
CA LEU A 227 -13.92 20.59 -9.28
C LEU A 227 -13.08 21.84 -9.07
N ALA A 228 -13.59 22.78 -8.27
CA ALA A 228 -12.96 24.06 -7.96
C ALA A 228 -12.78 24.25 -6.44
N ALA A 229 -12.22 25.38 -6.03
CA ALA A 229 -12.26 25.83 -4.63
C ALA A 229 -13.29 26.97 -4.50
N ASP A 230 -14.09 26.96 -3.44
CA ASP A 230 -15.04 28.01 -3.11
C ASP A 230 -14.36 29.24 -2.47
N ALA A 231 -15.15 30.26 -2.12
CA ALA A 231 -14.64 31.49 -1.51
C ALA A 231 -14.01 31.28 -0.12
N ASP A 232 -14.36 30.19 0.56
CA ASP A 232 -13.80 29.80 1.86
C ASP A 232 -12.59 28.85 1.70
N GLY A 233 -12.17 28.58 0.47
CA GLY A 233 -11.05 27.70 0.15
C GLY A 233 -11.36 26.20 0.30
N LYS A 234 -12.63 25.81 0.24
CA LYS A 234 -13.07 24.41 0.30
C LYS A 234 -13.31 23.85 -1.11
N PRO A 235 -13.07 22.54 -1.32
CA PRO A 235 -13.36 21.90 -2.60
C PRO A 235 -14.87 21.90 -2.88
N GLN A 236 -15.25 22.40 -4.05
CA GLN A 236 -16.63 22.49 -4.49
C GLN A 236 -16.79 21.94 -5.91
N LEU A 237 -17.78 21.08 -6.09
CA LEU A 237 -18.19 20.63 -7.40
C LEU A 237 -19.05 21.69 -8.10
N VAL A 238 -18.62 22.12 -9.27
CA VAL A 238 -19.39 22.99 -10.17
C VAL A 238 -20.00 22.11 -11.25
N LEU A 239 -21.32 21.96 -11.19
CA LEU A 239 -22.09 21.28 -12.22
C LEU A 239 -22.35 22.25 -13.39
N PRO A 240 -22.37 21.75 -14.64
CA PRO A 240 -22.80 22.55 -15.77
C PRO A 240 -24.27 22.94 -15.63
N GLU A 241 -24.60 24.16 -16.09
CA GLU A 241 -25.98 24.65 -16.20
C GLU A 241 -26.82 23.85 -17.20
#